data_AF-A0A7X9GRC6-F1
#
_entry.id   AF-A0A7X9GRC6-F1
#
_cell.length_a   1.000
_cell.length_b   1.000
_cell.length_c   1.000
_cell.angle_alpha   90.00
_cell.angle_beta   90.00
_cell.angle_gamma   90.00
#
_symmetry.space_group_name_H-M   'P 1'
#
loop_
_entity.id
_entity.type
_entity.pdbx_description
1 polymer ?
#
loop_
_entity_poly.entity_id
_entity_poly.type
_entity_poly.pdbx_seq_one_letter_code
_entity_poly.pdbx_strand_id
1 'polypeptide(L)'
;MQSSLSINYRQDLFSSKQIRLEILMRVNQSGYKKQPFIFRKARKRIETLFSQLCDQFMIRRNYAKSFDGFKNRILSKRMALTVIQLINKQKNRNINNFKIAIA
;
A
#
# COMPACT_ATOMS: atom_id res chain seq x y z
N MET A 1 12.18 -5.76 2.64
CA MET A 1 11.98 -4.45 1.99
C MET A 1 12.01 -3.34 3.04
N GLN A 2 13.20 -2.80 3.31
CA GLN A 2 13.33 -1.49 3.95
C GLN A 2 13.06 -0.46 2.85
N SER A 3 11.96 0.29 2.95
CA SER A 3 11.68 1.41 2.05
C SER A 3 12.52 2.61 2.52
N SER A 4 13.80 2.64 2.12
CA SER A 4 14.66 3.81 2.29
C SER A 4 14.23 4.88 1.28
N LEU A 5 13.23 5.68 1.64
CA LEU A 5 13.16 7.03 1.09
C LEU A 5 14.52 7.68 1.38
N SER A 6 15.24 8.10 0.34
CA SER A 6 16.64 8.54 0.48
C SER A 6 16.73 9.59 1.59
N ILE A 7 17.73 9.45 2.46
CA ILE A 7 17.92 10.30 3.64
C ILE A 7 17.85 11.79 3.26
N ASN A 8 18.36 12.11 2.07
CA ASN A 8 18.34 13.44 1.46
C ASN A 8 16.92 14.02 1.34
N TYR A 9 15.94 13.24 0.87
CA TYR A 9 14.55 13.73 0.77
C TYR A 9 13.93 14.02 2.13
N ARG A 10 14.27 13.19 3.13
CA ARG A 10 13.75 13.39 4.49
C ARG A 10 14.30 14.66 5.11
N GLN A 11 15.58 14.92 4.87
CA GLN A 11 16.30 16.08 5.36
C GLN A 11 15.84 17.35 4.65
N ASP A 12 15.63 17.28 3.33
CA ASP A 12 15.10 18.38 2.53
C ASP A 12 13.67 18.78 2.93
N LEU A 13 12.76 17.82 3.13
CA LEU A 13 11.39 18.08 3.61
C LEU A 13 11.37 18.75 5.00
N PHE A 14 12.32 18.38 5.86
CA PHE A 14 12.44 18.99 7.17
C PHE A 14 13.01 20.41 7.08
N SER A 15 14.09 20.62 6.31
CA SER A 15 14.72 21.94 6.15
C SER A 15 13.82 22.95 5.42
N SER A 16 13.14 22.52 4.36
CA SER A 16 12.35 23.41 3.50
C SER A 16 10.92 23.65 4.00
N LYS A 17 10.28 22.64 4.62
CA LYS A 17 8.86 22.66 4.99
C LYS A 17 8.58 22.29 6.44
N GLN A 18 9.61 22.01 7.25
CA GLN A 18 9.48 21.51 8.63
C GLN A 18 8.65 20.22 8.75
N ILE A 19 8.60 19.43 7.67
CA ILE A 19 7.86 18.17 7.65
C ILE A 19 8.77 17.06 8.15
N ARG A 20 8.38 16.41 9.24
CA ARG A 20 9.07 15.21 9.76
C ARG A 20 8.36 13.95 9.28
N LEU A 21 9.06 13.12 8.51
CA LEU A 21 8.58 11.79 8.13
C LEU A 21 8.98 10.77 9.19
N GLU A 22 8.01 10.33 9.98
CA GLU A 22 8.18 9.22 10.92
C GLU A 22 7.77 7.89 10.29
N ILE A 23 8.58 6.86 10.50
CA ILE A 23 8.27 5.50 10.04
C ILE A 23 7.52 4.77 11.15
N LEU A 24 6.33 4.26 10.82
CA LEU A 24 5.57 3.44 11.75
C LEU A 24 6.24 2.07 11.91
N MET A 25 6.66 1.73 13.13
CA MET A 25 7.47 0.55 13.40
C MET A 25 6.63 -0.74 13.37
N ARG A 26 7.27 -1.84 12.98
CA ARG A 26 6.75 -3.21 13.15
C ARG A 26 7.19 -3.76 14.50
N VAL A 27 6.34 -4.62 15.08
CA VAL A 27 6.59 -5.21 16.40
C VAL A 27 7.86 -6.05 16.44
N ASN A 28 8.22 -6.67 15.32
CA ASN A 28 9.42 -7.50 15.17
C ASN A 28 10.68 -6.71 14.77
N GLN A 29 10.64 -5.37 14.74
CA GLN A 29 11.83 -4.55 14.53
C GLN A 29 12.57 -4.33 15.84
N SER A 30 13.91 -4.34 15.79
CA SER A 30 14.74 -3.98 16.94
C SER A 30 14.41 -2.55 17.42
N GLY A 31 14.42 -2.34 18.73
CA GLY A 31 14.12 -1.03 19.32
C GLY A 31 12.66 -0.58 19.16
N TYR A 32 11.70 -1.52 18.99
CA TYR A 32 10.28 -1.20 18.81
C TYR A 32 9.74 -0.28 19.92
N LYS A 33 9.18 0.85 19.51
CA LYS A 33 8.43 1.76 20.37
C LYS A 33 6.93 1.60 20.11
N LYS A 34 6.15 1.46 21.18
CA LYS A 34 4.70 1.27 21.07
C LYS A 34 4.05 2.55 20.55
N GLN A 35 3.51 2.48 19.34
CA GLN A 35 2.78 3.57 18.70
C GLN A 35 1.27 3.51 19.00
N PRO A 36 0.54 4.64 18.91
CA PRO A 36 -0.91 4.67 19.03
C PRO A 36 -1.61 3.65 18.13
N PHE A 37 -2.71 3.09 18.64
CA PHE A 37 -3.44 2.02 17.96
C PHE A 37 -3.90 2.41 16.54
N ILE A 38 -4.38 3.65 16.37
CA ILE A 38 -4.88 4.18 15.10
C ILE A 38 -3.80 4.09 14.02
N PHE A 39 -2.59 4.56 14.31
CA PHE A 39 -1.47 4.52 13.36
C PHE A 39 -1.04 3.10 13.05
N ARG A 40 -0.98 2.22 14.06
CA ARG A 40 -0.67 0.80 13.84
C ARG A 40 -1.70 0.12 12.93
N LYS A 41 -2.99 0.41 13.12
CA LYS A 41 -4.10 -0.13 12.32
C LYS A 41 -4.02 0.38 10.88
N ALA A 42 -3.76 1.68 10.69
CA ALA A 42 -3.57 2.29 9.37
C ALA A 42 -2.37 1.69 8.64
N ARG A 43 -1.20 1.60 9.29
CA ARG A 43 0.02 0.97 8.73
C ARG A 43 -0.27 -0.44 8.23
N LYS A 44 -0.86 -1.28 9.10
CA LYS A 44 -1.18 -2.67 8.72
C LYS A 44 -2.09 -2.73 7.49
N ARG A 45 -3.12 -1.88 7.41
CA ARG A 45 -4.02 -1.81 6.25
C ARG A 45 -3.28 -1.41 4.97
N ILE A 46 -2.45 -0.37 5.02
CA ILE A 46 -1.67 0.10 3.88
C ILE A 46 -0.71 -0.99 3.41
N GLU A 47 0.04 -1.63 4.34
CA GLU A 47 0.96 -2.71 4.01
C GLU A 47 0.25 -3.92 3.38
N THR A 48 -0.85 -4.38 3.98
CA THR A 48 -1.65 -5.50 3.44
C THR A 48 -2.14 -5.19 2.02
N LEU A 49 -2.69 -4.00 1.81
CA LEU A 49 -3.21 -3.57 0.50
C LEU A 49 -2.09 -3.48 -0.54
N PHE A 50 -0.93 -2.93 -0.18
CA PHE A 50 0.22 -2.86 -1.08
C PHE A 50 0.79 -4.25 -1.43
N SER A 51 0.89 -5.16 -0.46
CA SER A 51 1.30 -6.54 -0.74
C SER A 51 0.36 -7.21 -1.73
N GLN A 52 -0.95 -7.04 -1.57
CA GLN A 52 -1.94 -7.60 -2.50
C GLN A 52 -1.83 -7.01 -3.90
N LEU A 53 -1.65 -5.69 -4.03
CA LEU A 53 -1.41 -5.05 -5.32
C LEU A 53 -0.11 -5.54 -5.97
N CYS A 54 0.94 -5.79 -5.19
CA CYS A 54 2.20 -6.31 -5.70
C CYS A 54 2.09 -7.77 -6.14
N ASP A 55 1.49 -8.63 -5.32
CA ASP A 55 1.53 -10.08 -5.53
C ASP A 55 0.39 -10.57 -6.43
N GLN A 56 -0.81 -10.03 -6.28
CA GLN A 56 -1.99 -10.49 -7.04
C GLN A 56 -2.18 -9.73 -8.34
N PHE A 57 -1.98 -8.41 -8.31
CA PHE A 57 -2.15 -7.55 -9.48
C PHE A 57 -0.82 -7.25 -10.19
N MET A 58 0.31 -7.73 -9.67
CA MET A 58 1.64 -7.53 -10.26
C MET A 58 1.91 -6.06 -10.58
N ILE A 59 1.51 -5.12 -9.69
CA ILE A 59 1.46 -3.68 -9.99
C ILE A 59 2.83 -3.09 -10.37
N ARG A 60 3.92 -3.73 -9.94
CA ARG A 60 5.30 -3.31 -10.25
C ARG A 60 5.72 -3.57 -11.69
N ARG A 61 5.08 -4.51 -12.39
CA ARG A 61 5.41 -4.82 -13.79
C ARG A 61 4.81 -3.76 -14.71
N ASN A 62 5.66 -2.98 -15.37
CA ASN A 62 5.25 -2.00 -16.37
C ASN A 62 5.78 -2.38 -17.76
N TYR A 63 4.85 -2.64 -18.69
CA TYR A 63 5.13 -2.87 -20.11
C TYR A 63 4.52 -1.78 -21.02
N ALA A 64 4.01 -0.68 -20.44
CA ALA A 64 3.43 0.39 -21.23
C ALA A 64 4.54 1.20 -21.92
N LYS A 65 4.36 1.46 -23.21
CA LYS A 65 5.30 2.26 -24.03
C LYS A 65 5.03 3.76 -23.93
N SER A 66 3.95 4.17 -23.28
CA SER A 66 3.55 5.56 -23.08
C SER A 66 3.07 5.81 -21.64
N PHE A 67 3.12 7.07 -21.21
CA PHE A 67 2.65 7.49 -19.90
C PHE A 67 1.15 7.25 -19.72
N ASP A 68 0.33 7.52 -20.75
CA ASP A 68 -1.11 7.26 -20.70
C ASP A 68 -1.41 5.77 -20.53
N GLY A 69 -0.68 4.89 -21.22
CA GLY A 69 -0.80 3.45 -21.03
C GLY A 69 -0.44 3.02 -19.61
N PHE A 70 0.58 3.64 -19.01
CA PHE A 70 0.96 3.41 -17.62
C PHE A 70 -0.15 3.87 -16.66
N LYS A 71 -0.65 5.09 -16.82
CA LYS A 71 -1.75 5.65 -16.00
C LYS A 71 -2.98 4.76 -16.05
N ASN A 72 -3.40 4.36 -17.24
CA ASN A 72 -4.56 3.48 -17.44
C ASN A 72 -4.34 2.12 -16.78
N ARG A 73 -3.15 1.52 -16.90
CA ARG A 73 -2.85 0.22 -16.25
C ARG A 73 -2.90 0.31 -14.72
N ILE A 74 -2.34 1.36 -14.12
CA ILE A 74 -2.42 1.56 -12.66
C ILE A 74 -3.88 1.76 -12.23
N LEU A 75 -4.64 2.56 -12.99
CA LEU A 75 -6.06 2.79 -12.72
C LEU A 75 -6.87 1.48 -12.78
N SER A 76 -6.70 0.68 -13.82
CA SER A 76 -7.41 -0.60 -13.98
C SER A 76 -7.09 -1.59 -12.85
N LYS A 77 -5.82 -1.70 -12.42
CA LYS A 77 -5.43 -2.57 -11.30
C LYS A 77 -6.06 -2.12 -9.99
N ARG A 78 -6.10 -0.81 -9.74
CA ARG A 78 -6.78 -0.24 -8.57
C ARG A 78 -8.29 -0.47 -8.63
N MET A 79 -8.91 -0.29 -9.78
CA MET A 79 -10.35 -0.55 -9.96
C MET A 79 -10.70 -2.02 -9.73
N ALA A 80 -9.91 -2.95 -10.27
CA ALA A 80 -10.12 -4.37 -10.05
C ALA A 80 -10.09 -4.71 -8.56
N LEU A 81 -9.10 -4.20 -7.82
CA LEU A 81 -9.04 -4.34 -6.36
C LEU A 81 -10.33 -3.86 -5.68
N THR A 82 -10.81 -2.66 -6.03
CA THR A 82 -12.03 -2.07 -5.45
C THR A 82 -13.27 -2.89 -5.76
N VAL A 83 -13.40 -3.39 -6.99
CA VAL A 83 -14.53 -4.24 -7.40
C VAL A 83 -14.55 -5.55 -6.60
N ILE A 84 -13.40 -6.19 -6.41
CA ILE A 84 -13.28 -7.40 -5.58
C ILE A 84 -13.70 -7.12 -4.13
N GLN A 85 -13.24 -6.02 -3.55
CA GLN A 85 -13.61 -5.59 -2.20
C GLN A 85 -15.12 -5.33 -2.09
N LEU A 86 -15.73 -4.73 -3.11
CA LEU A 86 -17.16 -4.48 -3.16
C LEU A 86 -17.96 -5.79 -3.21
N ILE A 87 -17.58 -6.72 -4.08
CA ILE A 87 -18.23 -8.04 -4.18
C ILE A 87 -18.14 -8.79 -2.84
N ASN A 88 -16.97 -8.78 -2.21
CA ASN A 88 -16.80 -9.41 -0.89
C ASN A 88 -17.68 -8.75 0.17
N LYS A 89 -17.79 -7.43 0.17
CA LYS A 89 -18.67 -6.69 1.08
C LYS A 89 -20.14 -7.07 0.85
N GLN A 90 -20.58 -7.15 -0.41
CA GLN A 90 -21.95 -7.56 -0.75
C GLN A 90 -22.26 -8.99 -0.32
N LYS A 91 -21.27 -9.89 -0.40
CA LYS A 91 -21.39 -11.29 0.05
C LYS A 91 -21.13 -11.48 1.56
N ASN A 92 -21.01 -10.41 2.35
CA ASN A 92 -20.64 -10.45 3.78
C ASN A 92 -19.35 -11.25 4.08
N ARG A 93 -18.42 -11.29 3.12
CA ARG A 93 -17.09 -11.93 3.26
C ARG A 93 -16.07 -10.89 3.73
N ASN A 94 -14.94 -11.37 4.26
CA ASN A 94 -13.84 -10.50 4.62
C ASN A 94 -13.34 -9.72 3.38
N ILE A 95 -13.37 -8.39 3.46
CA ILE A 95 -13.00 -7.46 2.38
C ILE A 95 -11.57 -7.72 1.87
N ASN A 96 -10.67 -8.19 2.74
CA ASN A 96 -9.27 -8.45 2.40
C ASN A 96 -9.04 -9.78 1.68
N ASN A 97 -10.08 -10.60 1.44
CA ASN A 97 -9.96 -11.89 0.77
C ASN A 97 -10.06 -11.74 -0.74
N PHE A 98 -8.93 -11.56 -1.40
CA PHE A 98 -8.90 -11.35 -2.86
C PHE A 98 -8.90 -12.64 -3.70
N LYS A 99 -8.70 -13.81 -3.07
CA LYS A 99 -8.97 -15.09 -3.73
C LYS A 99 -10.49 -15.24 -3.83
N ILE A 100 -11.08 -14.68 -4.87
CA ILE A 100 -12.49 -14.91 -5.16
C ILE A 100 -12.59 -16.27 -5.85
N ALA A 101 -13.20 -17.25 -5.19
CA ALA A 101 -13.89 -18.30 -5.91
C ALA A 101 -15.13 -17.66 -6.54
N ILE A 102 -15.06 -17.36 -7.83
CA ILE A 102 -16.21 -16.97 -8.62
C ILE A 102 -16.92 -18.29 -8.95
N ALA A 103 -17.73 -18.75 -8.01
CA ALA A 103 -18.71 -19.81 -8.20
C ALA A 103 -20.09 -19.16 -8.18
#